data_AF-A0A7K6Y6X8-F1
#
_entry.id   AF-A0A7K6Y6X8-F1
#
_cell.length_a   1.000
_cell.length_b   1.000
_cell.length_c   1.000
_cell.angle_alpha   90.00
_cell.angle_beta   90.00
_cell.angle_gamma   90.00
#
_symmetry.space_group_name_H-M   'P 1'
#
loop_
_entity.id
_entity.type
_entity.pdbx_description
1 polymer ?
#
loop_
_entity_poly.entity_id
_entity_poly.type
_entity_poly.pdbx_seq_one_letter_code
_entity_poly.pdbx_strand_id
1 'polypeptide(L)'
;FLTQKYDGHLPIEIKAVPEGSVIPRGNVLFTVENTDPECYWLTNWIETILVQSWYPITVATNSREQKKILAKYLLETSGSLEGLEYKLHDFGYRGVSSQETAGIGASAHLVNFKGTDTVAGIALIKKYYGTKDPVPGYSVPAAEHSTITAWGKDHEKDAFEHIVTQFSSVPVSVVSDSYDIYNACEKIWGDDLRHIIEARSPEAPLIIRPDSGNPLDTVLKVLEILGKKFPITENSKGYKLLPPYLRVIQGDGVDINTLQEV
;
A
#
# COMPACT_ATOMS: atom_id res chain seq x y z
N PHE A 1 -20.12 37.52 -20.57
CA PHE A 1 -18.97 37.42 -21.50
C PHE A 1 -18.65 35.96 -21.85
N LEU A 2 -18.10 35.15 -20.92
CA LEU A 2 -17.69 33.76 -21.18
C LEU A 2 -18.77 32.88 -21.84
N THR A 3 -19.99 32.86 -21.29
CA THR A 3 -21.11 32.08 -21.84
C THR A 3 -21.52 32.51 -23.25
N GLN A 4 -21.43 33.80 -23.56
CA GLN A 4 -21.86 34.34 -24.86
C GLN A 4 -20.77 34.19 -25.94
N LYS A 5 -19.49 34.31 -25.57
CA LYS A 5 -18.38 34.30 -26.53
C LYS A 5 -17.78 32.90 -26.74
N TYR A 6 -17.74 32.08 -25.68
CA TYR A 6 -17.06 30.78 -25.67
C TYR A 6 -17.97 29.62 -25.26
N ASP A 7 -19.30 29.82 -25.20
CA ASP A 7 -20.27 28.81 -24.77
C ASP A 7 -19.90 28.17 -23.42
N GLY A 8 -19.37 28.98 -22.51
CA GLY A 8 -18.93 28.52 -21.18
C GLY A 8 -17.56 27.83 -21.13
N HIS A 9 -16.87 27.64 -22.26
CA HIS A 9 -15.49 27.17 -22.27
C HIS A 9 -14.55 28.26 -21.76
N LEU A 10 -13.58 27.89 -20.93
CA LEU A 10 -12.60 28.82 -20.37
C LEU A 10 -11.49 29.10 -21.41
N PRO A 11 -11.28 30.36 -21.85
CA PRO A 11 -10.19 30.73 -22.75
C PRO A 11 -8.86 30.78 -22.00
N ILE A 12 -8.34 29.60 -21.65
CA ILE A 12 -7.11 29.39 -20.88
C ILE A 12 -6.22 28.41 -21.65
N GLU A 13 -4.92 28.67 -21.65
CA GLU A 13 -3.90 27.71 -22.07
C GLU A 13 -3.13 27.21 -20.83
N ILE A 14 -3.03 25.89 -20.69
CA ILE A 14 -2.20 25.24 -19.66
C ILE A 14 -1.12 24.43 -20.36
N LYS A 15 0.14 24.73 -20.05
CA LYS A 15 1.31 23.98 -20.53
C LYS A 15 1.92 23.27 -19.34
N ALA A 16 2.09 21.95 -19.41
CA ALA A 16 2.59 21.14 -18.30
C ALA A 16 3.71 20.21 -18.75
N VAL A 17 4.62 19.87 -17.84
CA VAL A 17 5.52 18.73 -18.03
C VAL A 17 4.71 17.44 -18.13
N PRO A 18 5.17 16.40 -18.85
CA PRO A 18 4.46 15.13 -18.93
C PRO A 18 4.24 14.53 -17.53
N GLU A 19 3.01 14.07 -17.25
CA GLU A 19 2.71 13.36 -16.00
C GLU A 19 3.60 12.12 -15.83
N GLY A 20 4.02 11.85 -14.58
CA GLY A 20 5.02 10.81 -14.27
C GLY A 20 6.48 11.27 -14.36
N SER A 21 6.76 12.49 -14.85
CA SER A 21 8.11 13.06 -14.83
C SER A 21 8.60 13.31 -13.40
N VAL A 22 9.86 12.95 -13.11
CA VAL A 22 10.51 13.22 -11.82
C VAL A 22 11.35 14.48 -11.96
N ILE A 23 10.86 15.59 -11.42
CA ILE A 23 11.46 16.91 -11.57
C ILE A 23 12.02 17.41 -10.22
N PRO A 24 13.25 17.98 -10.17
CA PRO A 24 13.78 18.57 -8.95
C PRO A 24 12.96 19.76 -8.43
N ARG A 25 12.99 19.98 -7.12
CA ARG A 25 12.36 21.13 -6.44
C ARG A 25 12.82 22.46 -7.07
N GLY A 26 11.91 23.43 -7.14
CA GLY A 26 12.21 24.78 -7.65
C GLY A 26 12.12 24.93 -9.17
N ASN A 27 11.61 23.92 -9.89
CA ASN A 27 11.31 24.00 -11.31
C ASN A 27 9.82 24.18 -11.57
N VAL A 28 9.48 24.82 -12.69
CA VAL A 28 8.10 24.95 -13.15
C VAL A 28 7.55 23.59 -13.58
N LEU A 29 6.36 23.23 -13.08
CA LEU A 29 5.66 22.01 -13.46
C LEU A 29 4.59 22.28 -14.52
N PHE A 30 3.86 23.38 -14.37
CA PHE A 30 2.92 23.86 -15.36
C PHE A 30 2.79 25.39 -15.31
N THR A 31 2.37 25.98 -16.42
CA THR A 31 2.05 27.41 -16.56
C THR A 31 0.60 27.58 -17.00
N VAL A 32 0.00 28.71 -16.65
CA VAL A 32 -1.39 29.06 -16.98
C VAL A 32 -1.42 30.48 -17.53
N GLU A 33 -2.08 30.68 -18.66
CA GLU A 33 -2.29 32.00 -19.27
C GLU A 33 -3.69 32.11 -19.87
N ASN A 34 -4.30 33.30 -19.82
CA ASN A 34 -5.55 33.59 -20.52
C ASN A 34 -5.29 33.83 -22.00
N THR A 35 -6.14 33.29 -22.87
CA THR A 35 -6.00 33.42 -24.33
C THR A 35 -6.88 34.53 -24.91
N ASP A 36 -7.66 35.21 -24.05
CA ASP A 36 -8.43 36.41 -24.37
C ASP A 36 -8.10 37.52 -23.36
N PRO A 37 -7.69 38.73 -23.80
CA PRO A 37 -7.41 39.87 -22.92
C PRO A 37 -8.56 40.23 -21.97
N GLU A 38 -9.82 40.02 -22.34
CA GLU A 38 -10.99 40.29 -21.48
C GLU A 38 -11.08 39.31 -20.29
N CYS A 39 -10.29 38.24 -20.31
CA CYS A 39 -10.25 37.19 -19.29
C CYS A 39 -8.96 37.21 -18.46
N TYR A 40 -8.26 38.34 -18.36
CA TYR A 40 -7.01 38.46 -17.57
C TYR A 40 -7.16 38.02 -16.10
N TRP A 41 -8.34 38.19 -15.51
CA TRP A 41 -8.67 37.81 -14.13
C TRP A 41 -8.82 36.29 -13.96
N LEU A 42 -9.05 35.55 -15.06
CA LEU A 42 -9.37 34.13 -15.04
C LEU A 42 -8.15 33.26 -14.69
N THR A 43 -6.94 33.70 -15.06
CA THR A 43 -5.69 32.95 -14.82
C THR A 43 -5.52 32.58 -13.35
N ASN A 44 -5.70 33.54 -12.43
CA ASN A 44 -5.62 33.28 -11.00
C ASN A 44 -6.95 32.84 -10.37
N TRP A 45 -8.08 33.04 -11.05
CA TRP A 45 -9.37 32.53 -10.55
C TRP A 45 -9.36 31.00 -10.39
N ILE A 46 -8.74 30.29 -11.34
CA ILE A 46 -8.64 28.83 -11.31
C ILE A 46 -7.47 28.30 -10.47
N GLU A 47 -6.71 29.17 -9.81
CA GLU A 47 -5.57 28.80 -8.96
C GLU A 47 -5.99 27.80 -7.87
N THR A 48 -7.09 28.07 -7.16
CA THR A 48 -7.56 27.23 -6.06
C THR A 48 -7.79 25.78 -6.47
N ILE A 49 -8.36 25.54 -7.66
CA ILE A 49 -8.62 24.17 -8.14
C ILE A 49 -7.36 23.52 -8.71
N LEU A 50 -6.52 24.27 -9.42
CA LEU A 50 -5.28 23.73 -9.98
C LEU A 50 -4.25 23.40 -8.90
N VAL A 51 -4.15 24.23 -7.86
CA VAL A 51 -3.18 24.02 -6.77
C VAL A 51 -3.52 22.77 -5.95
N GLN A 52 -4.77 22.29 -5.94
CA GLN A 52 -5.12 20.99 -5.35
C GLN A 52 -4.33 19.81 -5.94
N SER A 53 -3.70 19.98 -7.12
CA SER A 53 -2.70 19.04 -7.67
C SER A 53 -1.53 18.76 -6.72
N TRP A 54 -1.29 19.61 -5.70
CA TRP A 54 -0.32 19.34 -4.64
C TRP A 54 -0.56 17.98 -3.98
N TYR A 55 -1.81 17.55 -3.82
CA TYR A 55 -2.16 16.31 -3.14
C TYR A 55 -1.68 15.06 -3.92
N PRO A 56 -2.11 14.81 -5.18
CA PRO A 56 -1.60 13.66 -5.94
C PRO A 56 -0.09 13.72 -6.17
N ILE A 57 0.48 14.92 -6.39
CA ILE A 57 1.95 15.08 -6.53
C ILE A 57 2.66 14.63 -5.25
N THR A 58 2.17 15.04 -4.08
CA THR A 58 2.78 14.70 -2.80
C THR A 58 2.63 13.22 -2.47
N VAL A 59 1.46 12.63 -2.71
CA VAL A 59 1.24 11.19 -2.47
C VAL A 59 2.14 10.35 -3.38
N ALA A 60 2.18 10.61 -4.68
CA ALA A 60 3.06 9.88 -5.60
C ALA A 60 4.55 10.08 -5.28
N THR A 61 4.94 11.30 -4.87
CA THR A 61 6.33 11.58 -4.48
C THR A 61 6.72 10.85 -3.20
N ASN A 62 5.91 10.96 -2.14
CA ASN A 62 6.19 10.31 -0.86
C ASN A 62 6.16 8.78 -0.97
N SER A 63 5.20 8.23 -1.72
CA SER A 63 5.14 6.81 -2.07
C SER A 63 6.42 6.37 -2.82
N ARG A 64 6.89 7.15 -3.80
CA ARG A 64 8.14 6.88 -4.50
C ARG A 64 9.37 6.93 -3.59
N GLU A 65 9.45 7.86 -2.66
CA GLU A 65 10.57 7.94 -1.72
C GLU A 65 10.61 6.72 -0.79
N GLN A 66 9.44 6.25 -0.32
CA GLN A 66 9.33 4.97 0.38
C GLN A 66 9.75 3.78 -0.49
N LYS A 67 9.40 3.78 -1.78
CA LYS A 67 9.88 2.77 -2.73
C LYS A 67 11.40 2.73 -2.85
N LYS A 68 12.09 3.88 -2.74
CA LYS A 68 13.57 3.92 -2.75
C LYS A 68 14.16 3.27 -1.51
N ILE A 69 13.58 3.52 -0.33
CA ILE A 69 14.00 2.88 0.93
C ILE A 69 13.87 1.36 0.78
N LEU A 70 12.67 0.89 0.40
CA LEU A 70 12.42 -0.53 0.17
C LEU A 70 13.36 -1.14 -0.87
N ALA A 71 13.59 -0.47 -2.00
CA ALA A 71 14.48 -0.95 -3.04
C ALA A 71 15.93 -1.10 -2.55
N LYS A 72 16.42 -0.12 -1.77
CA LYS A 72 17.76 -0.16 -1.19
C LYS A 72 17.91 -1.37 -0.28
N TYR A 73 17.07 -1.50 0.73
CA TYR A 73 17.18 -2.58 1.72
C TYR A 73 16.89 -3.95 1.11
N LEU A 74 15.95 -4.06 0.17
CA LEU A 74 15.68 -5.32 -0.53
C LEU A 74 16.89 -5.74 -1.37
N LEU A 75 17.52 -4.82 -2.11
CA LEU A 75 18.70 -5.14 -2.91
C LEU A 75 19.90 -5.52 -2.03
N GLU A 76 20.11 -4.82 -0.91
CA GLU A 76 21.18 -5.13 0.05
C GLU A 76 20.98 -6.53 0.67
N THR A 77 19.76 -6.84 1.09
CA THR A 77 19.47 -8.06 1.86
C THR A 77 19.14 -9.28 1.02
N SER A 78 18.70 -9.12 -0.23
CA SER A 78 18.32 -10.23 -1.12
C SER A 78 19.14 -10.32 -2.41
N GLY A 79 19.77 -9.22 -2.85
CA GLY A 79 20.43 -9.13 -4.15
C GLY A 79 19.47 -8.99 -5.34
N SER A 80 18.15 -8.86 -5.12
CA SER A 80 17.15 -8.63 -6.17
C SER A 80 16.16 -7.53 -5.77
N LEU A 81 15.32 -7.11 -6.72
CA LEU A 81 14.16 -6.23 -6.47
C LEU A 81 12.83 -6.98 -6.64
N GLU A 82 12.88 -8.31 -6.61
CA GLU A 82 11.71 -9.15 -6.86
C GLU A 82 10.60 -8.88 -5.82
N GLY A 83 9.40 -8.58 -6.31
CA GLY A 83 8.23 -8.28 -5.48
C GLY A 83 8.23 -6.88 -4.86
N LEU A 84 9.17 -6.00 -5.20
CA LEU A 84 9.20 -4.60 -4.73
C LEU A 84 7.88 -3.88 -5.01
N GLU A 85 7.24 -4.16 -6.14
CA GLU A 85 5.95 -3.58 -6.55
C GLU A 85 4.78 -3.86 -5.59
N TYR A 86 4.92 -4.84 -4.69
CA TYR A 86 3.90 -5.22 -3.69
C TYR A 86 4.39 -5.04 -2.24
N LYS A 87 5.51 -4.32 -2.02
CA LYS A 87 6.10 -4.16 -0.67
C LYS A 87 5.52 -3.02 0.16
N LEU A 88 4.70 -2.16 -0.44
CA LEU A 88 3.93 -1.14 0.26
C LEU A 88 2.49 -1.20 -0.26
N HIS A 89 1.56 -1.58 0.60
CA HIS A 89 0.15 -1.75 0.26
C HIS A 89 -0.66 -0.60 0.83
N ASP A 90 -1.55 -0.04 0.03
CA ASP A 90 -2.39 1.08 0.46
C ASP A 90 -3.60 0.61 1.29
N PHE A 91 -3.56 0.90 2.59
CA PHE A 91 -4.67 0.70 3.56
C PHE A 91 -5.41 2.02 3.91
N GLY A 92 -5.20 3.08 3.13
CA GLY A 92 -5.58 4.45 3.48
C GLY A 92 -7.07 4.79 3.31
N TYR A 93 -7.90 3.93 2.71
CA TYR A 93 -9.26 4.28 2.30
C TYR A 93 -10.11 4.88 3.44
N ARG A 94 -10.07 4.29 4.62
CA ARG A 94 -10.83 4.78 5.79
C ARG A 94 -10.19 5.99 6.48
N GLY A 95 -8.92 6.27 6.20
CA GLY A 95 -8.13 7.31 6.86
C GLY A 95 -8.09 8.64 6.14
N VAL A 96 -8.59 8.70 4.89
CA VAL A 96 -8.64 9.95 4.11
C VAL A 96 -9.93 10.74 4.37
N SER A 97 -9.91 12.03 4.02
CA SER A 97 -10.96 12.99 4.35
C SER A 97 -12.22 12.93 3.45
N SER A 98 -12.15 12.27 2.29
CA SER A 98 -13.31 12.11 1.40
C SER A 98 -13.14 10.96 0.42
N GLN A 99 -14.24 10.55 -0.22
CA GLN A 99 -14.25 9.54 -1.27
C GLN A 99 -13.43 9.96 -2.51
N GLU A 100 -13.49 11.24 -2.88
CA GLU A 100 -12.68 11.77 -3.98
C GLU A 100 -11.18 11.77 -3.63
N THR A 101 -10.85 12.15 -2.38
CA THR A 101 -9.48 12.08 -1.85
C THR A 101 -8.94 10.65 -1.86
N ALA A 102 -9.78 9.66 -1.58
CA ALA A 102 -9.43 8.24 -1.67
C ALA A 102 -9.07 7.85 -3.10
N GLY A 103 -9.90 8.23 -4.08
CA GLY A 103 -9.64 7.96 -5.49
C GLY A 103 -8.33 8.56 -5.98
N ILE A 104 -8.12 9.85 -5.69
CA ILE A 104 -6.93 10.60 -6.14
C ILE A 104 -5.66 10.11 -5.42
N GLY A 105 -5.75 9.82 -4.12
CA GLY A 105 -4.61 9.35 -3.33
C GLY A 105 -4.16 7.96 -3.75
N ALA A 106 -5.11 7.02 -3.86
CA ALA A 106 -4.82 5.66 -4.28
C ALA A 106 -4.28 5.61 -5.71
N SER A 107 -4.81 6.42 -6.63
CA SER A 107 -4.28 6.48 -8.00
C SER A 107 -2.84 6.99 -8.03
N ALA A 108 -2.51 7.97 -7.18
CA ALA A 108 -1.16 8.49 -7.03
C ALA A 108 -0.19 7.46 -6.43
N HIS A 109 -0.60 6.67 -5.43
CA HIS A 109 0.21 5.58 -4.88
C HIS A 109 0.51 4.50 -5.94
N LEU A 110 -0.49 4.15 -6.77
CA LEU A 110 -0.39 3.15 -7.84
C LEU A 110 0.55 3.56 -8.99
N VAL A 111 1.04 4.80 -9.03
CA VAL A 111 2.17 5.18 -9.89
C VAL A 111 3.44 4.39 -9.52
N ASN A 112 3.57 3.97 -8.26
CA ASN A 112 4.78 3.36 -7.74
C ASN A 112 4.60 1.88 -7.37
N PHE A 113 3.42 1.48 -6.90
CA PHE A 113 3.14 0.12 -6.42
C PHE A 113 1.90 -0.46 -7.08
N LYS A 114 1.62 -1.74 -6.82
CA LYS A 114 0.50 -2.49 -7.37
C LYS A 114 -0.46 -3.03 -6.31
N GLY A 115 -0.20 -2.80 -5.02
CA GLY A 115 -1.05 -3.26 -3.91
C GLY A 115 -1.93 -2.14 -3.37
N THR A 116 -3.25 -2.32 -3.36
CA THR A 116 -4.19 -1.36 -2.73
C THR A 116 -5.49 -2.02 -2.30
N ASP A 117 -6.01 -1.61 -1.13
CA ASP A 117 -7.39 -1.87 -0.69
C ASP A 117 -8.30 -0.64 -0.89
N THR A 118 -7.74 0.48 -1.35
CA THR A 118 -8.47 1.71 -1.67
C THR A 118 -9.05 1.63 -3.08
N VAL A 119 -10.12 0.86 -3.23
CA VAL A 119 -10.78 0.53 -4.52
C VAL A 119 -11.14 1.77 -5.37
N ALA A 120 -11.39 2.92 -4.74
CA ALA A 120 -11.69 4.18 -5.44
C ALA A 120 -10.64 4.56 -6.49
N GLY A 121 -9.35 4.25 -6.26
CA GLY A 121 -8.27 4.57 -7.19
C GLY A 121 -8.38 3.85 -8.53
N ILE A 122 -8.92 2.63 -8.54
CA ILE A 122 -9.09 1.82 -9.76
C ILE A 122 -10.04 2.50 -10.73
N ALA A 123 -11.18 2.98 -10.23
CA ALA A 123 -12.19 3.65 -11.05
C ALA A 123 -11.67 4.98 -11.60
N LEU A 124 -10.94 5.75 -10.78
CA LEU A 124 -10.33 7.00 -11.21
C LEU A 124 -9.32 6.77 -12.34
N ILE A 125 -8.37 5.84 -12.15
CA ILE A 125 -7.39 5.52 -13.20
C ILE A 125 -8.08 5.09 -14.48
N LYS A 126 -9.05 4.18 -14.41
CA LYS A 126 -9.76 3.69 -15.59
C LYS A 126 -10.46 4.80 -16.38
N LYS A 127 -11.01 5.80 -15.68
CA LYS A 127 -11.76 6.89 -16.30
C LYS A 127 -10.88 8.01 -16.87
N TYR A 128 -9.82 8.39 -16.16
CA TYR A 128 -9.03 9.59 -16.49
C TYR A 128 -7.68 9.31 -17.13
N TYR A 129 -7.14 8.09 -17.00
CA TYR A 129 -5.83 7.71 -17.53
C TYR A 129 -5.90 6.48 -18.44
N GLY A 130 -6.32 5.35 -17.89
CA GLY A 130 -6.35 4.05 -18.55
C GLY A 130 -5.07 3.22 -18.33
N THR A 131 -5.25 1.90 -18.31
CA THR A 131 -4.18 0.90 -18.32
C THR A 131 -4.41 -0.08 -19.46
N LYS A 132 -3.34 -0.68 -19.98
CA LYS A 132 -3.47 -1.82 -20.90
C LYS A 132 -4.10 -3.02 -20.19
N ASP A 133 -3.68 -3.26 -18.95
CA ASP A 133 -4.24 -4.31 -18.11
C ASP A 133 -5.64 -3.93 -17.61
N PRO A 134 -6.49 -4.91 -17.25
CA PRO A 134 -7.86 -4.64 -16.81
C PRO A 134 -7.96 -3.74 -15.59
N VAL A 135 -6.96 -3.79 -14.70
CA VAL A 135 -6.88 -3.01 -13.46
C VAL A 135 -5.42 -2.58 -13.18
N PRO A 136 -5.21 -1.42 -12.52
CA PRO A 136 -3.88 -0.93 -12.14
C PRO A 136 -3.36 -1.49 -10.82
N GLY A 137 -4.23 -2.07 -9.98
CA GLY A 137 -3.90 -2.50 -8.62
C GLY A 137 -4.63 -3.79 -8.23
N TYR A 138 -4.05 -4.49 -7.26
CA TYR A 138 -4.43 -5.81 -6.81
C TYR A 138 -4.49 -5.86 -5.28
N SER A 139 -5.22 -6.84 -4.77
CA SER A 139 -5.24 -7.20 -3.35
C SER A 139 -5.39 -8.71 -3.18
N VAL A 140 -5.32 -9.17 -1.95
CA VAL A 140 -5.49 -10.56 -1.54
C VAL A 140 -6.50 -10.64 -0.39
N PRO A 141 -7.15 -11.79 -0.15
CA PRO A 141 -7.98 -11.96 1.02
C PRO A 141 -7.23 -11.63 2.31
N ALA A 142 -7.87 -10.85 3.19
CA ALA A 142 -7.31 -10.44 4.45
C ALA A 142 -8.37 -10.43 5.55
N ALA A 143 -7.96 -10.81 6.77
CA ALA A 143 -8.79 -10.67 7.96
C ALA A 143 -8.68 -9.26 8.54
N GLU A 144 -9.74 -8.84 9.24
CA GLU A 144 -9.72 -7.70 10.17
C GLU A 144 -10.18 -8.17 11.57
N HIS A 145 -9.97 -7.34 12.59
CA HIS A 145 -10.26 -7.72 13.98
C HIS A 145 -11.69 -8.22 14.18
N SER A 146 -12.68 -7.66 13.49
CA SER A 146 -14.08 -8.10 13.58
C SER A 146 -14.24 -9.60 13.22
N THR A 147 -13.60 -10.03 12.14
CA THR A 147 -13.67 -11.41 11.64
C THR A 147 -12.98 -12.43 12.54
N ILE A 148 -12.02 -11.99 13.35
CA ILE A 148 -11.35 -12.82 14.37
C ILE A 148 -12.16 -12.84 15.66
N THR A 149 -12.40 -11.65 16.21
CA THR A 149 -13.04 -11.46 17.52
C THR A 149 -14.50 -11.91 17.57
N ALA A 150 -15.20 -12.00 16.43
CA ALA A 150 -16.55 -12.55 16.35
C ALA A 150 -16.67 -14.00 16.83
N TRP A 151 -15.57 -14.76 16.82
CA TRP A 151 -15.51 -16.13 17.35
C TRP A 151 -15.42 -16.16 18.88
N GLY A 152 -15.08 -15.03 19.51
CA GLY A 152 -14.75 -14.95 20.93
C GLY A 152 -13.29 -15.34 21.19
N LYS A 153 -12.74 -14.82 22.29
CA LYS A 153 -11.31 -14.93 22.61
C LYS A 153 -10.81 -16.38 22.69
N ASP A 154 -11.60 -17.25 23.29
CA ASP A 154 -11.24 -18.66 23.48
C ASP A 154 -11.24 -19.47 22.16
N HIS A 155 -11.70 -18.86 21.06
CA HIS A 155 -11.81 -19.44 19.72
C HIS A 155 -10.99 -18.69 18.66
N GLU A 156 -9.97 -17.91 19.06
CA GLU A 156 -9.06 -17.23 18.11
C GLU A 156 -8.40 -18.23 17.14
N LYS A 157 -7.96 -19.38 17.66
CA LYS A 157 -7.42 -20.49 16.83
C LYS A 157 -8.44 -20.97 15.79
N ASP A 158 -9.71 -21.11 16.16
CA ASP A 158 -10.74 -21.62 15.26
C ASP A 158 -11.02 -20.61 14.13
N ALA A 159 -11.00 -19.31 14.45
CA ALA A 159 -11.08 -18.25 13.45
C ALA A 159 -9.91 -18.30 12.46
N PHE A 160 -8.69 -18.44 12.98
CA PHE A 160 -7.47 -18.57 12.18
C PHE A 160 -7.52 -19.77 11.24
N GLU A 161 -7.83 -20.95 11.78
CA GLU A 161 -7.95 -22.21 11.04
C GLU A 161 -9.01 -22.11 9.95
N HIS A 162 -10.17 -21.55 10.27
CA HIS A 162 -11.25 -21.33 9.31
C HIS A 162 -10.77 -20.48 8.13
N ILE A 163 -10.18 -19.32 8.39
CA ILE A 163 -9.77 -18.36 7.35
C ILE A 163 -8.69 -18.94 6.43
N VAL A 164 -7.64 -19.54 6.98
CA VAL A 164 -6.55 -20.09 6.15
C VAL A 164 -7.00 -21.31 5.34
N THR A 165 -8.02 -22.03 5.80
CA THR A 165 -8.64 -23.13 5.06
C THR A 165 -9.53 -22.61 3.93
N GLN A 166 -10.34 -21.58 4.18
CA GLN A 166 -11.16 -20.91 3.14
C GLN A 166 -10.28 -20.34 2.01
N PHE A 167 -9.16 -19.72 2.37
CA PHE A 167 -8.21 -19.13 1.42
C PHE A 167 -6.92 -19.95 1.33
N SER A 168 -7.05 -21.26 1.06
CA SER A 168 -5.92 -22.21 1.04
C SER A 168 -5.02 -22.11 -0.19
N SER A 169 -5.55 -21.61 -1.32
CA SER A 169 -4.85 -21.58 -2.62
C SER A 169 -4.45 -20.18 -3.09
N VAL A 170 -4.55 -19.18 -2.22
CA VAL A 170 -4.13 -17.80 -2.49
C VAL A 170 -3.36 -17.24 -1.28
N PRO A 171 -2.55 -16.18 -1.44
CA PRO A 171 -1.99 -15.49 -0.29
C PRO A 171 -3.12 -15.00 0.61
N VAL A 172 -2.95 -15.10 1.92
CA VAL A 172 -3.95 -14.64 2.89
C VAL A 172 -3.27 -13.91 4.03
N SER A 173 -3.72 -12.68 4.30
CA SER A 173 -3.25 -11.89 5.44
C SER A 173 -4.15 -12.11 6.65
N VAL A 174 -3.60 -12.48 7.80
CA VAL A 174 -4.40 -12.67 9.02
C VAL A 174 -3.87 -11.80 10.15
N VAL A 175 -4.70 -10.82 10.56
CA VAL A 175 -4.41 -9.99 11.74
C VAL A 175 -4.36 -10.87 12.98
N SER A 176 -3.23 -10.82 13.68
CA SER A 176 -2.88 -11.81 14.71
C SER A 176 -2.64 -11.19 16.08
N ASP A 177 -3.01 -9.92 16.27
CA ASP A 177 -2.83 -9.19 17.53
C ASP A 177 -4.14 -8.87 18.26
N SER A 178 -5.22 -9.58 17.93
CA SER A 178 -6.54 -9.33 18.54
C SER A 178 -6.51 -9.44 20.06
N TYR A 179 -5.65 -10.30 20.61
CA TYR A 179 -5.46 -10.46 22.04
C TYR A 179 -3.99 -10.44 22.47
N ASP A 180 -3.12 -11.22 21.81
CA ASP A 180 -1.68 -11.26 22.06
C ASP A 180 -0.93 -11.79 20.83
N ILE A 181 -0.24 -10.90 20.11
CA ILE A 181 0.50 -11.22 18.89
C ILE A 181 1.59 -12.27 19.10
N TYR A 182 2.23 -12.29 20.25
CA TYR A 182 3.33 -13.20 20.52
C TYR A 182 2.82 -14.61 20.80
N ASN A 183 1.73 -14.73 21.57
CA ASN A 183 1.03 -16.01 21.76
C ASN A 183 0.47 -16.54 20.43
N ALA A 184 -0.17 -15.70 19.63
CA ALA A 184 -0.69 -16.07 18.33
C ALA A 184 0.42 -16.62 17.41
N CYS A 185 1.59 -15.97 17.35
CA CYS A 185 2.72 -16.44 16.56
C CYS A 185 3.36 -17.72 17.12
N GLU A 186 3.59 -17.79 18.43
CA GLU A 186 4.36 -18.89 19.04
C GLU A 186 3.53 -20.16 19.19
N LYS A 187 2.31 -20.05 19.71
CA LYS A 187 1.47 -21.17 20.14
C LYS A 187 0.40 -21.51 19.11
N ILE A 188 -0.27 -20.52 18.54
CA ILE A 188 -1.36 -20.81 17.60
C ILE A 188 -0.78 -21.16 16.22
N TRP A 189 -0.08 -20.22 15.58
CA TRP A 189 0.56 -20.45 14.29
C TRP A 189 1.75 -21.40 14.37
N GLY A 190 2.57 -21.24 15.41
CA GLY A 190 3.83 -21.98 15.57
C GLY A 190 3.68 -23.39 16.14
N ASP A 191 2.56 -23.72 16.80
CA ASP A 191 2.27 -25.07 17.32
C ASP A 191 0.96 -25.62 16.74
N ASP A 192 -0.19 -25.13 17.20
CA ASP A 192 -1.50 -25.75 16.96
C ASP A 192 -1.85 -25.88 15.46
N LEU A 193 -1.63 -24.80 14.70
CA LEU A 193 -1.97 -24.71 13.27
C LEU A 193 -0.75 -24.85 12.36
N ARG A 194 0.44 -25.13 12.91
CA ARG A 194 1.70 -25.17 12.15
C ARG A 194 1.61 -26.11 10.94
N HIS A 195 1.01 -27.28 11.13
CA HIS A 195 0.85 -28.29 10.08
C HIS A 195 0.07 -27.78 8.86
N ILE A 196 -0.92 -26.91 9.07
CA ILE A 196 -1.69 -26.28 7.99
C ILE A 196 -0.80 -25.29 7.24
N ILE A 197 0.03 -24.53 7.96
CA ILE A 197 0.89 -23.50 7.37
C ILE A 197 2.01 -24.12 6.53
N GLU A 198 2.64 -25.19 7.02
CA GLU A 198 3.69 -25.91 6.29
C GLU A 198 3.18 -26.62 5.03
N ALA A 199 1.88 -26.92 4.97
CA ALA A 199 1.24 -27.53 3.82
C ALA A 199 0.87 -26.53 2.70
N ARG A 200 0.99 -25.21 2.95
CA ARG A 200 0.64 -24.18 1.96
C ARG A 200 1.67 -24.08 0.84
N SER A 201 1.22 -23.67 -0.35
CA SER A 201 2.13 -23.45 -1.47
C SER A 201 2.89 -22.11 -1.32
N PRO A 202 4.12 -22.02 -1.88
CA PRO A 202 4.87 -20.75 -1.99
C PRO A 202 4.09 -19.60 -2.64
N GLU A 203 3.16 -19.91 -3.54
CA GLU A 203 2.30 -18.95 -4.25
C GLU A 203 1.07 -18.52 -3.41
N ALA A 204 0.81 -19.22 -2.30
CA ALA A 204 -0.32 -19.00 -1.41
C ALA A 204 0.12 -18.83 0.07
N PRO A 205 1.09 -17.97 0.38
CA PRO A 205 1.63 -17.87 1.74
C PRO A 205 0.59 -17.37 2.75
N LEU A 206 0.72 -17.83 3.99
CA LEU A 206 0.17 -17.09 5.13
C LEU A 206 1.02 -15.83 5.32
N ILE A 207 0.35 -14.69 5.44
CA ILE A 207 0.96 -13.40 5.77
C ILE A 207 0.45 -13.01 7.15
N ILE A 208 1.28 -13.16 8.19
CA ILE A 208 0.92 -12.78 9.56
C ILE A 208 0.97 -11.26 9.67
N ARG A 209 -0.09 -10.66 10.23
CA ARG A 209 -0.21 -9.20 10.39
C ARG A 209 -0.26 -8.80 11.88
N PRO A 210 0.85 -8.31 12.46
CA PRO A 210 0.80 -7.42 13.63
C PRO A 210 0.16 -6.08 13.26
N ASP A 211 -0.60 -5.48 14.19
CA ASP A 211 -1.37 -4.25 13.96
C ASP A 211 -1.41 -3.32 15.19
N SER A 212 -0.44 -3.48 16.12
CA SER A 212 -0.31 -2.67 17.32
C SER A 212 1.10 -2.76 17.94
N GLY A 213 1.43 -1.76 18.78
CA GLY A 213 2.70 -1.68 19.50
C GLY A 213 3.74 -0.80 18.81
N ASN A 214 5.01 -0.93 19.23
CA ASN A 214 6.11 -0.26 18.51
C ASN A 214 6.41 -1.06 17.22
N PRO A 215 6.35 -0.45 16.02
CA PRO A 215 6.49 -1.20 14.76
C PRO A 215 7.80 -1.99 14.66
N LEU A 216 8.94 -1.38 14.98
CA LEU A 216 10.25 -2.03 14.90
C LEU A 216 10.36 -3.20 15.89
N ASP A 217 10.06 -2.96 17.17
CA ASP A 217 10.19 -3.98 18.21
C ASP A 217 9.24 -5.16 17.97
N THR A 218 7.98 -4.86 17.58
CA THR A 218 6.98 -5.88 17.28
C THR A 218 7.41 -6.73 16.09
N VAL A 219 7.86 -6.13 14.98
CA VAL A 219 8.31 -6.86 13.79
C VAL A 219 9.51 -7.75 14.12
N LEU A 220 10.52 -7.22 14.82
CA LEU A 220 11.70 -8.00 15.20
C LEU A 220 11.34 -9.20 16.08
N LYS A 221 10.47 -9.00 17.08
CA LYS A 221 10.07 -10.06 17.99
C LYS A 221 9.18 -11.11 17.31
N VAL A 222 8.28 -10.70 16.41
CA VAL A 222 7.51 -11.65 15.57
C VAL A 222 8.45 -12.48 14.71
N LEU A 223 9.40 -11.87 14.01
CA LEU A 223 10.39 -12.60 13.20
C LEU A 223 11.25 -13.55 14.03
N GLU A 224 11.65 -13.15 15.25
CA GLU A 224 12.39 -14.00 16.17
C GLU A 224 11.58 -15.24 16.57
N ILE A 225 10.32 -15.07 16.95
CA ILE A 225 9.41 -16.17 17.32
C ILE A 225 9.24 -17.11 16.13
N LEU A 226 8.85 -16.57 14.97
CA LEU A 226 8.62 -17.40 13.78
C LEU A 226 9.90 -18.13 13.35
N GLY A 227 11.07 -17.49 13.47
CA GLY A 227 12.36 -18.12 13.17
C GLY A 227 12.76 -19.25 14.13
N LYS A 228 12.17 -19.33 15.33
CA LYS A 228 12.31 -20.47 16.25
C LYS A 228 11.29 -21.59 15.98
N LYS A 229 10.12 -21.24 15.42
CA LYS A 229 9.01 -22.18 15.20
C LYS A 229 9.02 -22.82 13.81
N PHE A 230 9.54 -22.12 12.81
CA PHE A 230 9.57 -22.53 11.41
C PHE A 230 11.00 -22.66 10.89
N PRO A 231 11.26 -23.53 9.89
CA PRO A 231 12.60 -23.70 9.34
C PRO A 231 13.05 -22.44 8.59
N ILE A 232 14.07 -21.77 9.11
CA ILE A 232 14.72 -20.64 8.44
C ILE A 232 15.83 -21.11 7.52
N THR A 233 16.07 -20.34 6.47
CA THR A 233 17.25 -20.48 5.60
C THR A 233 18.09 -19.21 5.67
N GLU A 234 19.34 -19.30 5.26
CA GLU A 234 20.20 -18.14 5.00
C GLU A 234 20.30 -17.98 3.49
N ASN A 235 20.02 -16.78 2.98
CA ASN A 235 20.11 -16.51 1.56
C ASN A 235 21.56 -16.26 1.11
N SER A 236 21.79 -16.05 -0.18
CA SER A 236 23.12 -15.82 -0.75
C SER A 236 23.81 -14.53 -0.27
N LYS A 237 23.11 -13.66 0.47
CA LYS A 237 23.63 -12.43 1.08
C LYS A 237 23.91 -12.56 2.57
N GLY A 238 23.67 -13.73 3.17
CA GLY A 238 23.88 -13.96 4.60
C GLY A 238 22.71 -13.54 5.48
N TYR A 239 21.53 -13.27 4.91
CA TYR A 239 20.35 -12.85 5.66
C TYR A 239 19.38 -14.03 5.88
N LYS A 240 18.76 -14.05 7.06
CA LYS A 240 17.74 -15.03 7.43
C LYS A 240 16.49 -14.84 6.59
N LEU A 241 15.88 -15.94 6.16
CA LEU A 241 14.67 -15.95 5.36
C LEU A 241 13.69 -17.00 5.88
N LEU A 242 12.45 -16.56 6.14
CA LEU A 242 11.32 -17.44 6.45
C LEU A 242 10.99 -18.37 5.28
N PRO A 243 10.44 -19.57 5.53
CA PRO A 243 10.05 -20.48 4.46
C PRO A 243 9.02 -19.83 3.53
N PRO A 244 8.97 -20.20 2.24
CA PRO A 244 8.25 -19.45 1.22
C PRO A 244 6.74 -19.31 1.45
N TYR A 245 6.14 -20.24 2.20
CA TYR A 245 4.72 -20.24 2.56
C TYR A 245 4.37 -19.31 3.75
N LEU A 246 5.34 -18.59 4.33
CA LEU A 246 5.13 -17.74 5.50
C LEU A 246 5.81 -16.38 5.34
N ARG A 247 5.05 -15.30 5.52
CA ARG A 247 5.52 -13.91 5.45
C ARG A 247 4.87 -13.07 6.57
N VAL A 248 5.34 -11.83 6.71
CA VAL A 248 4.81 -10.85 7.67
C VAL A 248 4.44 -9.57 6.91
N ILE A 249 3.36 -8.91 7.32
CA ILE A 249 2.99 -7.56 6.88
C ILE A 249 2.77 -6.67 8.12
N GLN A 250 3.50 -5.57 8.22
CA GLN A 250 3.28 -4.55 9.25
C GLN A 250 2.37 -3.47 8.66
N GLY A 251 1.17 -3.29 9.23
CA GLY A 251 0.17 -2.32 8.76
C GLY A 251 -0.05 -1.13 9.69
N ASP A 252 0.37 -1.23 10.95
CA ASP A 252 0.19 -0.19 11.97
C ASP A 252 1.40 0.75 12.06
N GLY A 253 1.14 2.04 12.29
CA GLY A 253 2.18 3.05 12.50
C GLY A 253 3.18 3.22 11.35
N VAL A 254 2.87 2.80 10.12
CA VAL A 254 3.78 2.90 8.97
C VAL A 254 3.67 4.27 8.30
N ASP A 255 4.74 5.04 8.38
CA ASP A 255 5.01 6.21 7.54
C ASP A 255 6.42 6.12 6.94
N ILE A 256 6.88 7.14 6.22
CA ILE A 256 8.21 7.11 5.58
C ILE A 256 9.36 6.96 6.59
N ASN A 257 9.21 7.46 7.81
CA ASN A 257 10.24 7.42 8.84
C ASN A 257 10.27 6.06 9.51
N THR A 258 9.10 5.56 9.96
CA THR A 258 9.04 4.24 10.60
C THR A 258 9.34 3.11 9.62
N LEU A 259 9.01 3.27 8.33
CA LEU A 259 9.45 2.36 7.27
C LEU A 259 10.99 2.29 7.12
N GLN A 260 11.69 3.39 7.41
CA GLN A 260 13.15 3.44 7.39
C GLN A 260 13.75 2.86 8.69
N GLU A 261 13.03 2.92 9.80
CA GLU A 261 13.46 2.35 11.06
C GLU A 261 13.34 0.82 11.08
N VAL A 262 12.25 0.28 10.50
CA VAL A 262 11.94 -1.15 10.35
C VAL A 262 12.80 -1.81 9.27
#